data_AF-A0A4R4IHL4-F1
#
_entry.id   AF-A0A4R4IHL4-F1
#
_cell.length_a   1.000
_cell.length_b   1.000
_cell.length_c   1.000
_cell.angle_alpha   90.00
_cell.angle_beta   90.00
_cell.angle_gamma   90.00
#
_symmetry.space_group_name_H-M   'P 1'
#
loop_
_entity.id
_entity.type
_entity.pdbx_description
1 polymer ?
#
loop_
_entity_poly.entity_id
_entity_poly.type
_entity_poly.pdbx_seq_one_letter_code
_entity_poly.pdbx_strand_id
1 'polypeptide(L)'
;MSYENLQASFDSLAQEIVVYAFALRDGERKHMMRELCLIAGQIAQVVQGRADEVKILCALDGTIHRANSMVNAVEQCENIRERTARHYLGNRHTCRD
;
A
#
# COMPACT_ATOMS: atom_id res chain seq x y z
N MET A 1 -12.99 -12.21 -16.41
CA MET A 1 -11.95 -12.88 -15.60
C MET A 1 -12.69 -13.63 -14.48
N SER A 2 -12.29 -14.84 -14.09
CA SER A 2 -12.99 -15.56 -13.01
C SER A 2 -12.67 -14.94 -11.64
N TYR A 3 -13.51 -15.22 -10.64
CA TYR A 3 -13.29 -14.77 -9.26
C TYR A 3 -11.93 -15.23 -8.74
N GLU A 4 -11.55 -16.48 -9.01
CA GLU A 4 -10.31 -17.10 -8.54
C GLU A 4 -9.07 -16.37 -9.09
N ASN A 5 -9.10 -15.99 -10.37
CA ASN A 5 -7.99 -15.25 -10.99
C ASN A 5 -7.86 -13.83 -10.43
N LEU A 6 -8.98 -13.17 -10.17
CA LEU A 6 -8.98 -11.84 -9.54
C LEU A 6 -8.48 -11.92 -8.10
N GLN A 7 -8.95 -12.90 -7.33
CA GLN A 7 -8.51 -13.13 -5.95
C GLN A 7 -7.00 -13.41 -5.89
N ALA A 8 -6.49 -14.30 -6.76
CA ALA A 8 -5.06 -14.60 -6.81
C ALA A 8 -4.22 -13.36 -7.17
N SER A 9 -4.69 -12.56 -8.14
CA SER A 9 -4.02 -11.31 -8.52
C SER A 9 -4.01 -10.30 -7.37
N PHE A 10 -5.14 -10.17 -6.66
CA PHE A 10 -5.28 -9.30 -5.50
C PHE A 10 -4.33 -9.72 -4.37
N ASP A 11 -4.32 -11.00 -4.02
CA ASP A 11 -3.49 -11.53 -2.94
C ASP A 11 -2.00 -11.39 -3.26
N SER A 12 -1.60 -11.67 -4.50
CA SER A 12 -0.21 -11.51 -4.96
C SER A 12 0.24 -10.05 -4.87
N LEU A 13 -0.56 -9.12 -5.38
CA LEU A 13 -0.23 -7.69 -5.35
C LEU A 13 -0.20 -7.14 -3.93
N ALA A 14 -1.15 -7.54 -3.09
CA ALA A 14 -1.16 -7.17 -1.67
C ALA A 14 0.10 -7.65 -0.95
N GLN A 15 0.52 -8.90 -1.21
CA GLN A 15 1.75 -9.46 -0.65
C GLN A 15 2.98 -8.68 -1.12
N GLU A 16 3.08 -8.35 -2.41
CA GLU A 16 4.18 -7.55 -2.94
C GLU A 16 4.28 -6.18 -2.26
N ILE A 17 3.16 -5.49 -2.08
CA ILE A 17 3.12 -4.21 -1.38
C ILE A 17 3.60 -4.38 0.06
N VAL A 18 3.07 -5.37 0.79
CA VAL A 18 3.42 -5.58 2.21
C VAL A 18 4.88 -5.96 2.40
N VAL A 19 5.45 -6.79 1.53
CA VAL A 19 6.82 -7.31 1.65
C VAL A 19 7.85 -6.30 1.14
N TYR A 20 7.57 -5.64 0.02
CA TYR A 20 8.57 -4.85 -0.71
C TYR A 20 8.37 -3.32 -0.60
N ALA A 21 7.42 -2.82 0.20
CA ALA A 21 7.14 -1.38 0.32
C ALA A 21 8.39 -0.50 0.52
N PHE A 22 9.37 -0.93 1.31
CA PHE A 22 10.61 -0.18 1.56
C PHE A 22 11.55 -0.09 0.35
N ALA A 23 11.46 -1.02 -0.59
CA ALA A 23 12.26 -1.03 -1.81
C ALA A 23 11.60 -0.24 -2.95
N LEU A 24 10.32 0.10 -2.82
CA LEU A 24 9.53 0.78 -3.83
C LEU A 24 9.62 2.31 -3.69
N ARG A 25 9.71 3.01 -4.82
CA ARG A 25 9.59 4.47 -4.86
C ARG A 25 8.16 4.90 -4.53
N ASP A 26 7.99 6.14 -4.08
CA ASP A 26 6.68 6.71 -3.73
C ASP A 26 5.64 6.53 -4.84
N GLY A 27 6.01 6.83 -6.09
CA GLY A 27 5.14 6.66 -7.26
C GLY A 27 4.74 5.20 -7.51
N GLU A 28 5.65 4.25 -7.26
CA GLU A 28 5.39 2.81 -7.43
C GLU A 28 4.42 2.32 -6.35
N ARG A 29 4.62 2.71 -5.08
CA ARG A 29 3.69 2.39 -3.98
C ARG A 29 2.28 2.88 -4.26
N LYS A 30 2.13 4.13 -4.68
CA LYS A 30 0.81 4.71 -5.00
C LYS A 30 0.16 4.03 -6.20
N HIS A 31 0.93 3.69 -7.22
CA HIS A 31 0.44 2.97 -8.38
C HIS A 31 -0.08 1.58 -8.00
N MET A 32 0.72 0.80 -7.26
CA MET A 32 0.34 -0.54 -6.81
C MET A 32 -0.88 -0.52 -5.89
N MET A 33 -0.97 0.44 -4.96
CA MET A 33 -2.17 0.61 -4.12
C MET A 33 -3.43 0.90 -4.95
N ARG A 34 -3.30 1.73 -5.99
CA ARG A 34 -4.41 2.01 -6.91
C ARG A 34 -4.83 0.74 -7.66
N GLU A 35 -3.88 -0.02 -8.19
CA GLU A 35 -4.17 -1.28 -8.87
C GLU A 35 -4.84 -2.29 -7.93
N LEU A 36 -4.37 -2.40 -6.69
CA LEU A 36 -4.97 -3.26 -5.67
C LEU A 36 -6.45 -2.93 -5.43
N CYS A 37 -6.78 -1.64 -5.29
CA CYS A 37 -8.16 -1.18 -5.13
C CYS A 37 -9.02 -1.44 -6.38
N LEU A 38 -8.44 -1.33 -7.58
CA LEU A 38 -9.15 -1.64 -8.83
C LEU A 38 -9.51 -3.12 -8.91
N ILE A 39 -8.57 -4.01 -8.58
CA ILE A 39 -8.83 -5.46 -8.55
C ILE A 39 -9.90 -5.78 -7.50
N ALA A 40 -9.81 -5.18 -6.30
CA ALA A 40 -10.84 -5.36 -5.27
C ALA A 40 -12.24 -4.93 -5.74
N GLY A 41 -12.34 -3.82 -6.48
CA GLY A 41 -13.59 -3.36 -7.07
C GLY A 41 -14.15 -4.35 -8.10
N GLN A 42 -13.29 -4.96 -8.91
CA GLN A 42 -13.69 -6.01 -9.84
C GLN A 42 -14.17 -7.26 -9.11
N ILE A 43 -13.50 -7.67 -8.02
CA ILE A 43 -13.94 -8.78 -7.18
C ILE A 43 -15.33 -8.47 -6.61
N ALA A 44 -15.53 -7.27 -6.04
CA ALA A 44 -16.80 -6.84 -5.47
C ALA A 44 -17.97 -6.96 -6.47
N GLN A 45 -17.75 -6.58 -7.73
CA GLN A 45 -18.75 -6.75 -8.80
C GLN A 45 -19.05 -8.21 -9.10
N VAL A 46 -18.02 -9.07 -9.13
CA VAL A 46 -18.18 -10.51 -9.43
C VAL A 46 -18.90 -11.25 -8.31
N VAL A 47 -18.74 -10.82 -7.05
CA VAL A 47 -19.33 -11.51 -5.89
C VAL A 47 -20.70 -10.98 -5.48
N GLN A 48 -21.21 -9.95 -6.15
CA GLN A 48 -22.49 -9.33 -5.85
C GLN A 48 -23.64 -10.36 -5.90
N GLY A 49 -24.43 -10.42 -4.82
CA GLY A 49 -25.56 -11.33 -4.67
C GLY A 49 -25.18 -12.75 -4.25
N ARG A 50 -23.89 -13.05 -4.02
CA ARG A 50 -23.48 -14.34 -3.45
C ARG A 50 -23.79 -14.39 -1.96
N ALA A 51 -24.07 -15.60 -1.45
CA ALA A 51 -24.32 -15.82 -0.02
C ALA A 51 -23.12 -15.42 0.88
N ASP A 52 -21.91 -15.43 0.34
CA ASP A 52 -20.66 -15.10 1.03
C ASP A 52 -20.11 -13.70 0.70
N GLU A 53 -20.87 -12.85 -0.01
CA GLU A 53 -20.44 -11.52 -0.46
C GLU A 53 -19.82 -10.68 0.67
N VAL A 54 -20.56 -10.49 1.78
CA VAL A 54 -20.10 -9.66 2.91
C VAL A 54 -18.78 -10.18 3.49
N LYS A 55 -18.63 -11.50 3.60
CA LYS A 55 -17.41 -12.12 4.13
C LYS A 55 -16.22 -11.83 3.20
N ILE A 56 -16.42 -11.92 1.89
CA ILE A 56 -15.39 -11.62 0.90
C ILE A 56 -15.01 -10.14 0.96
N LEU A 57 -15.98 -9.22 0.96
CA LEU A 57 -15.73 -7.78 1.02
C LEU A 57 -14.98 -7.37 2.28
N CYS A 58 -15.32 -7.92 3.45
CA CYS A 58 -14.58 -7.68 4.68
C CYS A 58 -13.13 -8.18 4.61
N ALA A 59 -12.89 -9.33 3.94
CA ALA A 59 -11.53 -9.84 3.77
C ALA A 59 -10.69 -8.93 2.85
N LEU A 60 -11.28 -8.43 1.76
CA LEU A 60 -10.63 -7.46 0.87
C LEU A 60 -10.27 -6.18 1.60
N ASP A 61 -11.21 -5.59 2.34
CA ASP A 61 -11.00 -4.37 3.12
C ASP A 61 -9.85 -4.53 4.13
N GLY A 62 -9.85 -5.64 4.88
CA GLY A 62 -8.78 -5.94 5.82
C GLY A 62 -7.41 -6.06 5.17
N THR A 63 -7.33 -6.62 3.95
CA THR A 63 -6.08 -6.72 3.19
C THR A 63 -5.63 -5.35 2.66
N ILE A 64 -6.54 -4.55 2.09
CA ILE A 64 -6.26 -3.19 1.63
C ILE A 64 -5.74 -2.34 2.78
N HIS A 65 -6.39 -2.42 3.96
CA HIS A 65 -5.98 -1.67 5.13
C HIS A 65 -4.55 -2.03 5.57
N ARG A 66 -4.17 -3.31 5.56
CA ARG A 66 -2.80 -3.75 5.88
C ARG A 66 -1.77 -3.22 4.88
N ALA A 67 -2.07 -3.33 3.59
CA ALA A 67 -1.20 -2.82 2.53
C ALA A 67 -1.01 -1.30 2.65
N ASN A 68 -2.10 -0.55 2.85
CA ASN A 68 -2.07 0.90 3.04
C ASN A 68 -1.30 1.31 4.30
N SER A 69 -1.48 0.58 5.40
CA SER A 69 -0.74 0.83 6.65
C SER A 69 0.77 0.69 6.45
N MET A 70 1.21 -0.32 5.69
CA MET A 70 2.62 -0.50 5.37
C MET A 70 3.16 0.64 4.52
N VAL A 71 2.44 1.03 3.45
CA VAL A 71 2.83 2.16 2.59
C VAL A 71 2.98 3.44 3.41
N ASN A 72 1.99 3.76 4.25
CA ASN A 72 2.03 4.93 5.13
C ASN A 72 3.22 4.89 6.11
N ALA A 73 3.55 3.72 6.67
CA ALA A 73 4.69 3.57 7.57
C ALA A 73 6.01 3.90 6.85
N VAL A 74 6.19 3.42 5.61
CA VAL A 74 7.39 3.74 4.81
C VAL A 74 7.46 5.24 4.49
N GLU A 75 6.34 5.85 4.07
CA GLU A 75 6.28 7.30 3.81
C GLU A 75 6.64 8.11 5.06
N GLN A 76 6.17 7.70 6.24
CA GLN A 76 6.56 8.34 7.51
C GLN A 76 8.05 8.19 7.80
N CYS A 77 8.64 7.01 7.59
CA CYS A 77 10.07 6.80 7.76
C CYS A 77 10.91 7.69 6.82
N GLU A 78 10.49 7.81 5.56
CA GLU A 78 11.17 8.67 4.58
C GLU A 78 11.08 10.15 4.96
N ASN A 79 9.90 10.61 5.39
CA ASN A 79 9.70 11.97 5.88
C ASN A 79 10.58 12.28 7.10
N ILE A 80 10.68 11.36 8.06
CA ILE A 80 11.57 11.50 9.22
C ILE A 80 13.02 11.60 8.75
N ARG A 81 13.46 10.70 7.85
CA ARG A 81 14.83 10.70 7.31
C ARG A 81 15.16 12.03 6.63
N GLU A 82 14.26 12.56 5.83
CA GLU A 82 14.44 13.83 5.13
C GLU A 82 14.51 15.02 6.11
N ARG A 83 13.61 15.07 7.11
CA ARG A 83 13.63 16.10 8.16
C ARG A 83 14.93 16.07 8.95
N THR A 84 15.39 14.89 9.33
CA THR A 84 16.65 14.70 10.07
C THR A 84 17.84 15.14 9.21
N ALA A 85 17.90 14.76 7.94
CA ALA A 85 18.96 15.19 7.02
C ALA A 85 19.02 16.72 6.87
N ARG A 86 17.87 17.38 6.73
CA ARG A 86 17.78 18.85 6.70
C ARG A 86 18.28 19.49 7.98
N HIS A 87 17.93 18.94 9.14
CA HIS A 87 18.41 19.47 10.43
C HIS A 87 19.93 19.36 10.58
N TYR A 88 20.52 18.21 10.22
CA TYR A 88 21.97 18.03 10.23
C TYR A 88 22.71 18.96 9.27
N LEU A 89 22.17 19.18 8.07
CA LEU A 89 22.79 20.07 7.07
C LEU A 89 22.61 21.55 7.44
N GLY A 90 21.45 21.94 7.97
CA GLY A 90 21.18 23.30 8.45
C GLY A 90 22.07 23.71 9.62
N ASN A 91 22.30 22.81 10.58
CA ASN A 91 23.16 23.08 11.74
C ASN A 91 24.66 23.11 11.41
N ARG A 92 25.11 22.55 10.27
CA ARG A 92 26.51 22.70 9.83
C ARG A 92 26.84 24.12 9.35
N HIS A 93 25.83 24.92 9.01
CA HIS A 93 26.02 26.31 8.60
C HIS A 93 25.97 27.30 9.77
N THR A 94 25.48 26.90 10.94
CA THR A 94 25.43 27.75 12.15
C THR A 94 26.55 27.45 13.15
N CYS A 95 27.35 26.40 12.95
CA CYS A 95 28.52 26.07 13.78
C CYS A 95 29.86 26.47 13.15
N ARG A 96 29.88 27.48 12.27
CA ARG A 96 31.09 28.17 11.82
C ARG A 96 31.02 29.61 12.33
N ASP A 97 31.42 29.80 13.58
CA ASP A 97 31.93 31.05 14.15
C ASP A 97 32.97 30.69 15.21
#